data_AF-A0A3D1SPK9-F1
#
_entry.id   AF-A0A3D1SPK9-F1
#
_cell.length_a   1.000
_cell.length_b   1.000
_cell.length_c   1.000
_cell.angle_alpha   90.00
_cell.angle_beta   90.00
_cell.angle_gamma   90.00
#
_symmetry.space_group_name_H-M   'P 1'
#
loop_
_entity.id
_entity.type
_entity.pdbx_description
1 polymer ?
#
loop_
_entity_poly.entity_id
_entity_poly.type
_entity_poly.pdbx_seq_one_letter_code
_entity_poly.pdbx_strand_id
1 'polypeptide(L)' 'MQDQARVVIIGSGIAGSSIAYHLTELGWRDIVILEQGPLIGGTTSHAPGLVGQLRSSVSLTKM' A
#
# COMPACT_ATOMS: atom_id res chain seq x y z
N MET A 1 12.63 16.89 7.79
CA MET A 1 12.41 15.44 7.75
C MET A 1 11.85 15.05 9.12
N GLN A 2 10.93 14.09 9.21
CA GLN A 2 10.51 13.61 10.52
C GLN A 2 11.53 12.57 11.00
N ASP A 3 12.03 12.73 12.22
CA ASP A 3 13.07 11.86 12.78
C ASP A 3 12.48 10.63 13.50
N GLN A 4 11.16 10.61 13.69
CA GLN A 4 10.38 9.53 14.28
C GLN A 4 9.05 9.42 13.52
N ALA A 5 8.51 8.21 13.44
CA ALA A 5 7.16 7.96 12.94
C ALA A 5 6.58 6.73 13.62
N ARG A 6 5.27 6.75 13.90
CA ARG A 6 4.54 5.60 14.43
C ARG A 6 4.50 4.43 13.45
N VAL A 7 4.44 4.71 12.15
CA VAL A 7 4.49 3.70 11.07
C VAL A 7 5.37 4.19 9.94
N VAL A 8 6.30 3.35 9.50
CA VAL A 8 7.07 3.54 8.27
C VAL A 8 6.69 2.44 7.28
N ILE A 9 6.19 2.85 6.11
CA ILE A 9 5.82 1.96 5.00
C ILE A 9 6.92 2.06 3.94
N ILE A 10 7.51 0.93 3.57
CA ILE A 10 8.56 0.87 2.55
C ILE A 10 7.92 0.41 1.24
N GLY A 11 7.90 1.30 0.26
CA GLY A 11 7.28 1.12 -1.05
C GLY A 11 5.96 1.87 -1.20
N SER A 12 5.86 2.69 -2.24
CA SER A 12 4.68 3.51 -2.59
C SER A 12 3.75 2.86 -3.62
N GLY A 13 3.94 1.55 -3.89
CA GLY A 13 3.07 0.78 -4.78
C GLY A 13 1.68 0.54 -4.17
N ILE A 14 0.82 -0.18 -4.89
CA ILE A 14 -0.60 -0.36 -4.53
C ILE A 14 -0.82 -0.86 -3.10
N ALA A 15 0.02 -1.79 -2.62
CA ALA A 15 -0.09 -2.30 -1.26
C ALA A 15 0.28 -1.23 -0.22
N GLY A 16 1.39 -0.51 -0.41
CA GLY A 16 1.84 0.52 0.52
C GLY A 16 0.88 1.71 0.60
N SER A 17 0.38 2.17 -0.54
CA SER A 17 -0.66 3.22 -0.58
C SER A 17 -1.97 2.76 0.06
N SER A 18 -2.40 1.52 -0.19
CA SER A 18 -3.61 0.97 0.44
C SER A 18 -3.47 0.88 1.95
N ILE A 19 -2.33 0.41 2.46
CA ILE A 19 -2.06 0.35 3.91
C ILE A 19 -2.11 1.76 4.51
N ALA A 20 -1.43 2.74 3.90
CA ALA A 20 -1.43 4.12 4.38
C ALA A 20 -2.86 4.69 4.43
N TYR A 21 -3.63 4.50 3.35
CA TYR A 21 -5.02 4.93 3.27
C TYR A 21 -5.88 4.37 4.42
N HIS A 22 -5.85 3.06 4.62
CA HIS A 22 -6.66 2.43 5.67
C HIS A 22 -6.20 2.79 7.08
N LEU A 23 -4.89 2.97 7.30
CA LEU A 23 -4.40 3.47 8.59
C LEU A 23 -4.88 4.90 8.86
N THR A 24 -4.89 5.76 7.84
CA THR A 24 -5.44 7.12 7.96
C THR A 24 -6.94 7.10 8.26
N GLU A 25 -7.72 6.25 7.60
CA GLU A 25 -9.15 6.05 7.90
C GLU A 25 -9.38 5.57 9.35
N LEU A 26 -8.47 4.75 9.89
CA LEU A 26 -8.47 4.33 11.30
C LEU A 26 -7.96 5.43 12.26
N GLY A 27 -7.70 6.64 11.78
CA GLY A 27 -7.33 7.81 12.58
C GLY A 27 -5.83 7.96 12.85
N TRP A 28 -4.98 7.16 12.20
CA TRP A 28 -3.54 7.28 12.35
C TRP A 28 -3.03 8.45 11.50
N ARG A 29 -2.23 9.33 12.11
CA ARG A 29 -1.74 10.57 11.47
C ARG A 29 -0.22 10.61 11.27
N ASP A 30 0.49 9.79 12.01
CA ASP A 30 1.95 9.74 12.01
C ASP A 30 2.43 8.53 11.19
N ILE A 31 2.36 8.69 9.86
CA ILE A 31 2.67 7.65 8.88
C ILE A 31 3.62 8.25 7.86
N VAL A 32 4.74 7.57 7.62
CA VAL A 32 5.71 7.93 6.59
C VAL A 32 5.78 6.82 5.55
N ILE A 33 5.75 7.20 4.26
CA ILE A 33 6.02 6.28 3.15
C ILE A 33 7.40 6.62 2.58
N LEU A 34 8.24 5.60 2.43
CA LEU A 34 9.55 5.69 1.78
C LEU A 34 9.50 4.97 0.44
N GLU A 35 9.98 5.63 -0.61
CA GLU A 35 10.10 5.07 -1.95
C GLU A 35 11.50 5.37 -2.48
N GLN A 36 12.13 4.38 -3.13
CA GLN A 36 13.48 4.54 -3.67
C GLN A 36 13.48 5.33 -4.99
N GLY A 37 12.37 5.27 -5.74
CA GLY A 37 12.22 5.87 -7.06
C GLY A 37 11.02 6.82 -7.17
N PRO A 38 10.47 7.00 -8.39
CA PRO A 38 9.22 7.73 -8.57
C PRO A 38 8.08 7.07 -7.79
N LEU A 39 7.12 7.89 -7.33
CA LEU A 39 5.90 7.38 -6.72
C LEU A 39 5.23 6.36 -7.65
N ILE A 40 4.83 5.22 -7.08
CA ILE A 40 4.16 4.12 -7.80
C ILE A 40 5.07 3.45 -8.86
N GLY A 41 6.37 3.77 -8.91
CA GLY A 41 7.30 3.34 -9.98
C GLY A 41 7.63 1.85 -10.05
N GLY A 42 7.19 1.03 -9.08
CA GLY A 42 7.34 -0.43 -9.11
C GLY A 42 6.38 -1.13 -10.07
N THR A 43 6.13 -2.42 -9.85
CA THR A 43 5.23 -3.25 -10.68
C THR A 43 3.83 -2.65 -10.85
N THR A 44 3.36 -1.87 -9.86
CA THR A 44 2.07 -1.17 -9.93
C THR A 44 1.95 -0.25 -11.14
N SER A 45 3.00 0.50 -11.50
CA SER A 45 2.95 1.46 -12.63
C SER A 45 2.70 0.83 -14.00
N HIS A 46 3.00 -0.47 -14.16
CA HIS A 46 2.87 -1.18 -15.44
C HIS A 46 1.82 -2.30 -15.39
N ALA A 47 1.10 -2.44 -14.26
CA ALA A 47 0.10 -3.49 -14.11
C ALA A 47 -1.14 -3.20 -14.99
N PRO A 48 -1.71 -4.20 -15.69
CA PRO A 48 -2.86 -4.01 -16.58
C PRO A 48 -4.20 -3.78 -15.84
N GLY A 49 -4.21 -3.84 -14.50
CA GLY A 49 -5.40 -3.56 -13.70
C GLY A 49 -6.49 -4.65 -13.70
N LEU A 50 -6.17 -5.88 -14.12
CA LEU A 50 -7.14 -6.98 -14.11
C LEU A 50 -7.49 -7.42 -12.67
N VAL A 51 -8.77 -7.48 -12.36
CA VAL A 51 -9.29 -7.92 -11.06
C VAL A 51 -10.24 -9.09 -11.25
N GLY A 52 -9.86 -10.28 -10.76
CA GLY A 52 -10.79 -11.38 -10.55
C GLY A 52 -11.03 -11.61 -9.06
N GLN A 53 -12.17 -12.17 -8.66
CA GLN A 53 -12.47 -12.42 -7.24
C GLN A 53 -12.17 -13.86 -6.79
N LEU A 54 -12.32 -14.85 -7.66
CA LEU A 54 -12.06 -16.25 -7.29
C LEU A 54 -10.56 -16.52 -7.13
N ARG A 55 -10.16 -17.12 -6.01
CA ARG A 55 -8.77 -17.50 -5.72
C ARG A 55 -8.70 -18.92 -5.17
N SER A 56 -7.48 -19.48 -5.12
CA SER A 56 -7.22 -20.83 -4.59
C SER A 56 -7.51 -20.98 -3.09
N SER A 57 -7.75 -19.88 -2.37
CA SER A 57 -8.09 -19.89 -0.95
C SER A 57 -9.29 -19.00 -0.64
N VAL A 58 -10.03 -19.38 0.40
CA VAL A 58 -11.23 -18.66 0.85
C VAL A 58 -10.87 -17.25 1.34
N SER A 59 -9.78 -17.10 2.10
CA SER A 59 -9.36 -15.80 2.62
C SER A 59 -9.03 -14.79 1.51
N LEU A 60 -8.48 -15.25 0.39
CA LEU A 60 -8.19 -14.40 -0.76
C LEU A 60 -9.43 -14.13 -1.63
N THR A 61 -10.49 -14.92 -1.48
CA THR A 61 -11.76 -14.74 -2.22
C THR A 61 -12.73 -13.82 -1.48
N LYS A 62 -12.71 -13.84 -0.14
CA LYS A 62 -13.57 -13.04 0.74
C LYS A 62 -12.98 -11.67 1.14
N MET A 63 -11.94 -11.21 0.44
CA MET A 63 -11.34 -9.89 0.64
C MET A 63 -12.35 -8.76 0.51
#